data_AF-A0A7Y8NT12-F1
#
_entry.id   AF-A0A7Y8NT12-F1
#
_cell.length_a   1.000
_cell.length_b   1.000
_cell.length_c   1.000
_cell.angle_alpha   90.00
_cell.angle_beta   90.00
_cell.angle_gamma   90.00
#
_symmetry.space_group_name_H-M   'P 1'
#
loop_
_entity.id
_entity.type
_entity.pdbx_description
1 polymer ?
#
loop_
_entity_poly.entity_id
_entity_poly.type
_entity_poly.pdbx_seq_one_letter_code
_entity_poly.pdbx_strand_id
1 'polypeptide(L)' 'MKKPLLTSIFHLYYDGFSTMNKTSRKLWLIIFIKLFIMFAILKVLFFPDFLKSKFKNDKERGEYVIEQLTKTKR' A
#
# COMPACT_ATOMS: atom_id res chain seq x y z
N MET A 1 -19.20 32.77 -0.88
CA MET A 1 -18.54 31.62 -1.53
C MET A 1 -18.47 30.48 -0.52
N LYS A 2 -19.16 29.36 -0.74
CA LYS A 2 -19.15 28.22 0.19
C LYS A 2 -17.74 27.62 0.20
N LYS A 3 -17.03 27.68 1.32
CA LYS A 3 -15.76 26.94 1.45
C LYS A 3 -16.08 25.46 1.24
N PRO A 4 -15.40 24.76 0.33
CA PRO A 4 -15.70 23.35 0.11
C PRO A 4 -15.46 22.60 1.42
N LEU A 5 -16.45 21.83 1.88
CA LEU A 5 -16.37 21.11 3.16
C LEU A 5 -15.08 20.29 3.28
N LEU A 6 -14.60 19.74 2.16
CA LEU A 6 -13.32 19.05 2.03
C LEU A 6 -12.12 19.89 2.47
N THR A 7 -12.05 21.18 2.10
CA THR A 7 -10.95 22.06 2.55
C THR A 7 -11.00 22.32 4.05
N SER A 8 -12.20 22.42 4.63
CA SER A 8 -12.36 22.65 6.06
C SER A 8 -11.97 21.40 6.87
N ILE A 9 -12.37 20.22 6.39
CA ILE A 9 -11.99 18.92 6.98
C ILE A 9 -10.48 18.72 6.88
N PHE A 10 -9.88 18.98 5.72
CA PHE A 10 -8.43 18.90 5.55
C PHE A 10 -7.69 19.84 6.50
N HIS A 11 -8.16 21.08 6.64
CA HIS A 11 -7.56 22.04 7.57
C HIS A 11 -7.68 21.56 9.01
N LEU A 12 -8.80 20.98 9.43
CA LEU A 12 -8.96 20.43 10.78
C LEU A 12 -7.93 19.33 11.09
N TYR A 13 -7.70 18.40 10.16
CA TYR A 13 -6.70 17.35 10.33
C TYR A 13 -5.27 17.89 10.33
N TYR A 14 -4.98 18.82 9.41
CA TYR A 14 -3.66 19.44 9.32
C TYR A 14 -3.33 20.26 10.58
N ASP A 15 -4.29 21.07 11.03
CA ASP A 15 -4.15 21.96 12.17
C ASP A 15 -3.98 21.13 13.45
N GLY A 16 -4.80 20.10 13.65
CA GLY A 16 -4.67 19.15 14.76
C GLY A 16 -3.32 18.43 14.78
N PHE A 17 -2.77 18.07 13.62
CA PHE A 17 -1.44 17.45 13.52
C PHE A 17 -0.30 18.44 13.80
N SER A 18 -0.48 19.70 13.41
CA SER A 18 0.50 20.77 13.62
C SER A 18 0.60 21.19 15.10
N THR A 19 -0.54 21.17 15.81
CA THR A 19 -0.62 21.49 17.25
C THR A 19 -0.13 20.37 18.15
N MET A 20 0.20 19.18 17.60
CA MET A 20 0.66 18.04 18.41
C MET A 20 2.02 18.28 19.06
N ASN A 21 2.11 17.89 20.34
CA ASN A 21 3.35 17.87 21.11
C ASN A 21 4.42 17.02 20.42
N LYS A 22 5.69 17.34 20.67
CA LYS A 22 6.86 16.67 20.05
C LYS A 22 6.82 15.15 20.24
N THR A 23 6.30 14.66 21.37
CA THR A 23 6.16 13.23 21.67
C THR A 23 5.13 12.55 20.76
N SER A 24 3.95 13.15 20.57
CA SER A 24 2.87 12.58 19.76
C SER A 24 3.25 12.52 18.28
N ARG A 25 3.99 13.53 17.78
CA ARG A 25 4.54 13.51 16.41
C ARG A 25 5.56 12.39 16.21
N LYS A 26 6.44 12.15 17.20
CA LYS A 26 7.38 11.01 17.16
C LYS A 26 6.64 9.68 17.15
N LEU A 27 5.56 9.55 17.92
CA LEU A 27 4.77 8.32 17.95
C LEU A 27 4.10 8.04 16.59
N TRP A 28 3.58 9.07 15.93
CA TRP A 28 3.03 8.93 14.58
C TRP A 28 4.08 8.49 13.55
N LEU A 29 5.30 9.03 13.65
CA LEU A 29 6.42 8.58 12.82
C LEU A 29 6.72 7.09 13.05
N ILE A 30 6.73 6.64 14.31
CA ILE A 30 6.92 5.23 14.66
C ILE A 30 5.80 4.36 14.06
N ILE A 31 4.54 4.81 14.13
CA ILE A 31 3.39 4.09 13.55
C ILE A 31 3.57 3.96 12.03
N PHE A 32 3.91 5.05 11.33
CA PHE A 32 4.18 5.02 9.89
C PHE A 32 5.29 4.05 9.53
N ILE A 33 6.41 4.08 10.26
CA ILE A 33 7.54 3.16 10.05
C ILE A 33 7.08 1.72 10.25
N LYS A 34 6.36 1.43 11.33
CA LYS A 34 5.86 0.09 11.63
C LYS A 34 4.90 -0.40 10.56
N LEU A 35 3.99 0.45 10.09
CA LEU A 35 3.07 0.12 8.99
C LEU A 35 3.82 -0.17 7.70
N PHE A 36 4.84 0.62 7.37
CA PHE A 36 5.68 0.38 6.20
C PHE A 36 6.43 -0.95 6.29
N ILE A 37 7.04 -1.23 7.44
CA ILE A 37 7.75 -2.50 7.70
C ILE A 37 6.79 -3.69 7.62
N MET A 38 5.61 -3.60 8.27
CA MET A 38 4.60 -4.65 8.20
C MET A 38 4.14 -4.87 6.75
N PHE A 39 3.92 -3.81 5.98
CA PHE A 39 3.56 -3.91 4.57
C PHE A 39 4.67 -4.56 3.74
N ALA A 40 5.94 -4.20 3.98
CA ALA A 40 7.08 -4.80 3.29
C ALA A 40 7.22 -6.30 3.60
N ILE A 41 7.06 -6.70 4.86
CA ILE A 41 7.11 -8.12 5.28
C ILE A 41 5.96 -8.89 4.63
N LEU A 42 4.72 -8.39 4.73
CA LEU A 42 3.56 -9.01 4.08
C LEU A 42 3.78 -9.08 2.56
N LYS A 43 4.31 -8.03 1.94
CA LYS A 43 4.59 -8.04 0.51
C LYS A 43 5.58 -9.14 0.13
N VAL A 44 6.70 -9.26 0.84
CA VAL A 44 7.73 -10.26 0.53
C VAL A 44 7.24 -11.68 0.81
N LEU A 45 6.48 -11.90 1.90
CA LEU A 45 5.98 -13.23 2.26
C LEU A 45 4.77 -13.68 1.42
N PHE A 46 3.83 -12.79 1.12
CA PHE A 46 2.60 -13.12 0.38
C PHE A 46 2.75 -12.93 -1.14
N PHE A 47 3.69 -12.09 -1.57
CA PHE A 47 3.96 -11.83 -2.99
C PHE A 47 5.46 -12.00 -3.29
N PRO A 48 6.04 -13.20 -3.08
CA PRO A 48 7.34 -13.50 -3.66
C PRO A 48 7.26 -13.26 -5.19
N ASP A 49 8.40 -12.97 -5.83
CA ASP A 49 8.55 -12.74 -7.28
C ASP A 49 8.27 -14.02 -8.10
N PHE A 50 7.13 -14.66 -7.89
CA PHE A 50 6.69 -15.95 -8.43
C PHE A 50 6.75 -15.96 -9.96
N LEU A 51 6.38 -14.85 -10.58
CA LEU A 51 6.35 -14.72 -12.03
C LEU A 51 7.72 -14.40 -12.65
N LYS A 52 8.69 -13.89 -11.88
CA LYS A 52 10.04 -13.57 -12.38
C LYS A 52 11.00 -14.76 -12.32
N SER A 53 10.78 -15.71 -11.40
CA SER A 53 11.71 -16.83 -11.22
C SER A 53 11.60 -17.94 -12.26
N LYS A 54 10.53 -17.96 -13.08
CA LYS A 54 10.19 -19.10 -13.97
C LYS A 54 10.15 -18.76 -15.46
N PHE A 55 10.12 -17.48 -15.84
CA PHE A 55 9.85 -17.08 -17.22
C PHE A 55 10.79 -15.95 -17.66
N LYS A 56 11.47 -16.14 -18.79
CA LYS A 56 12.42 -15.18 -19.37
C LYS A 56 11.74 -14.10 -20.23
N ASN A 57 10.49 -14.33 -20.64
CA ASN A 57 9.77 -13.48 -21.58
C ASN A 57 8.39 -13.09 -21.00
N ASP A 58 8.03 -11.81 -21.05
CA ASP A 58 6.77 -11.30 -20.48
C ASP A 58 5.51 -11.87 -21.18
N LYS A 59 5.65 -12.27 -22.46
CA LYS A 59 4.59 -12.96 -23.22
C LYS A 59 4.21 -14.31 -22.61
N GLU A 60 5.20 -15.14 -22.29
CA GLU A 60 5.00 -16.47 -21.70
C GLU A 60 4.40 -16.40 -20.29
N ARG A 61 4.75 -15.35 -19.52
CA ARG A 61 4.13 -15.09 -18.21
C ARG A 61 2.63 -14.84 -18.32
N GLY A 62 2.23 -14.03 -19.30
CA GLY A 62 0.82 -13.68 -19.52
C GLY A 62 0.00 -14.91 -19.89
N GLU A 63 0.50 -15.73 -20.82
CA GLU A 63 -0.17 -16.96 -21.27
C GLU A 63 -0.32 -17.98 -20.13
N TYR A 64 0.71 -18.18 -19.30
CA TYR A 64 0.63 -19.09 -18.15
C TYR A 64 -0.41 -18.66 -17.10
N VAL A 65 -0.50 -17.36 -16.81
CA VAL A 65 -1.51 -16.83 -15.86
C VAL A 65 -2.92 -17.00 -16.42
N ILE A 66 -3.13 -16.72 -17.71
CA ILE A 66 -4.43 -16.90 -18.38
C ILE A 66 -4.85 -18.37 -18.36
N GLU A 67 -3.93 -19.30 -18.64
CA GLU A 67 -4.22 -20.73 -18.60
C GLU A 67 -4.65 -21.20 -17.21
N GLN A 68 -3.95 -20.78 -16.15
CA GLN A 68 -4.30 -21.13 -14.77
C GLN A 68 -5.66 -20.58 -14.36
N LEU A 69 -5.96 -19.31 -14.66
CA LEU A 69 -7.25 -18.69 -14.35
C LEU A 69 -8.42 -19.33 -15.12
N THR A 70 -8.15 -19.86 -16.32
CA THR A 70 -9.15 -20.54 -17.15
C THR A 70 -9.35 -22.01 -16.76
N LYS A 71 -8.29 -22.69 -16.30
CA LYS A 71 -8.33 -24.10 -15.82
C LYS A 71 -9.06 -24.28 -14.50
N THR A 72 -9.03 -23.29 -13.60
CA THR A 72 -9.76 -23.33 -12.30
C THR A 72 -11.29 -23.36 -12.46
N LYS A 73 -11.82 -23.21 -13.69
CA LYS A 73 -13.26 -23.24 -13.97
C LYS A 73 -13.84 -24.65 -14.22
N ARG A 74 -13.26 -25.71 -13.65
CA ARG A 74 -13.82 -27.07 -13.66
C ARG A 74 -13.97 -27.62 -12.25
#